data_AF-A0A455W9U7-F1
#
_entry.id   AF-A0A455W9U7-F1
#
_cell.length_a   1.000
_cell.length_b   1.000
_cell.length_c   1.000
_cell.angle_alpha   90.00
_cell.angle_beta   90.00
_cell.angle_gamma   90.00
#
_symmetry.space_group_name_H-M   'P 1'
#
loop_
_entity.id
_entity.type
_entity.pdbx_description
1 polymer ?
#
loop_
_entity_poly.entity_id
_entity_poly.type
_entity_poly.pdbx_seq_one_letter_code
_entity_poly.pdbx_strand_id
1 'polypeptide(L)'
;MKRYGHGLSVAVLTMVLLAASSSVSAQATSGDNRERVNCALIRDGIQRLACYDAQNDPEAARESADDQALQQADEEAAALVADDVSREERVSEALGDDPDAGVMAALVDNYLTAEKAIFSFTGSFVTHRPNYILPITYVDDPNPRPVSPRLGTGGYDYGLEQEEAKYQISFKIPLLTGIFDDRTTFWFGYTQQSYWQVYNTKDSAPFRETNYEPEIFFRHRLNWDIGPGTLSAVSLGFNHQSNGQSEPRSRSWNRITGAAAYSYDRWLFMVHPWYRLPESSNDDDNSDIEKYLGHGSYHAVYKLTEDRTFSLKLLNNMRSTNRTSVEFGYSFPMGDTLKGFFQYYNGYGESLIDYNERIERFGVGIMLNNWL
;
A
#
# COMPACT_ATOMS: atom_id res chain seq x y z
N MET A 1 -22.04 -30.27 -62.91
CA MET A 1 -21.76 -29.07 -63.75
C MET A 1 -21.88 -27.86 -62.83
N LYS A 2 -20.87 -27.03 -62.56
CA LYS A 2 -19.70 -26.56 -63.31
C LYS A 2 -18.43 -26.70 -62.45
N ARG A 3 -17.31 -27.00 -63.12
CA ARG A 3 -15.94 -26.96 -62.58
C ARG A 3 -15.34 -25.57 -62.83
N TYR A 4 -14.52 -25.09 -61.91
CA TYR A 4 -13.26 -24.31 -62.06
C TYR A 4 -12.66 -24.30 -60.64
N GLY A 5 -11.37 -24.50 -60.35
CA GLY A 5 -10.13 -24.44 -61.13
C GLY A 5 -9.09 -23.80 -60.21
N HIS A 6 -7.94 -24.47 -60.03
CA HIS A 6 -6.90 -24.24 -59.03
C HIS A 6 -6.40 -22.81 -58.79
N GLY A 7 -5.91 -22.57 -57.57
CA GLY A 7 -5.00 -21.48 -57.23
C GLY A 7 -4.44 -21.62 -55.82
N LEU A 8 -3.31 -22.33 -55.69
CA LEU A 8 -2.42 -22.32 -54.52
C LEU A 8 -1.98 -20.88 -54.22
N SER A 9 -2.02 -20.43 -52.96
CA SER A 9 -0.88 -19.76 -52.34
C SER A 9 -1.07 -19.68 -50.83
N VAL A 10 -0.31 -20.54 -50.13
CA VAL A 10 -0.06 -20.46 -48.70
C VAL A 10 0.92 -19.30 -48.50
N ALA A 11 0.48 -18.22 -47.86
CA ALA A 11 1.36 -17.16 -47.39
C ALA A 11 1.44 -17.26 -45.86
N VAL A 12 2.38 -18.10 -45.39
CA VAL A 12 2.87 -18.09 -44.01
C VAL A 12 3.76 -16.86 -43.88
N LEU A 13 3.29 -15.83 -43.18
CA LEU A 13 4.11 -14.67 -42.83
C LEU A 13 4.95 -15.04 -41.60
N THR A 14 6.08 -15.69 -41.83
CA THR A 14 7.11 -15.92 -40.81
C THR A 14 7.85 -14.60 -40.61
N MET A 15 7.59 -13.91 -39.50
CA MET A 15 8.34 -12.71 -39.11
C MET A 15 9.68 -13.16 -38.52
N VAL A 16 10.70 -13.25 -39.36
CA VAL A 16 12.09 -13.46 -38.93
C VAL A 16 12.61 -12.11 -38.40
N LEU A 17 12.64 -11.95 -37.08
CA LEU A 17 13.45 -10.90 -36.45
C LEU A 17 14.92 -11.31 -36.58
N LEU A 18 15.62 -10.74 -37.57
CA LEU A 18 17.08 -10.71 -37.55
C LEU A 18 17.52 -9.82 -36.38
N ALA A 19 17.96 -10.46 -35.29
CA ALA A 19 18.78 -9.80 -34.30
C ALA A 19 20.13 -9.45 -34.96
N ALA A 20 20.27 -8.19 -35.39
CA ALA A 20 21.58 -7.63 -35.64
C ALA A 20 22.28 -7.47 -34.29
N SER A 21 23.11 -8.45 -33.94
CA SER A 21 24.10 -8.33 -32.88
C SER A 21 25.16 -7.33 -33.32
N SER A 22 24.87 -6.04 -33.17
CA SER A 22 25.91 -5.02 -33.10
C SER A 22 26.66 -5.22 -31.78
N SER A 23 27.79 -5.91 -31.87
CA SER A 23 28.84 -5.90 -30.86
C SER A 23 29.24 -4.44 -30.63
N VAL A 24 28.64 -3.80 -29.63
CA VAL A 24 29.19 -2.55 -29.09
C VAL A 24 30.46 -2.97 -28.38
N SER A 25 31.58 -2.93 -29.10
CA SER A 25 32.89 -2.88 -28.46
C SER A 25 32.89 -1.59 -27.63
N ALA A 26 32.74 -1.73 -26.32
CA ALA A 26 33.05 -0.68 -25.37
C ALA A 26 34.54 -0.35 -25.55
N GLN A 27 34.85 0.62 -26.40
CA GLN A 27 36.15 1.26 -26.40
C GLN A 27 36.27 1.96 -25.05
N ALA A 28 37.09 1.39 -24.18
CA ALA A 28 37.62 2.07 -23.02
C ALA A 28 38.39 3.31 -23.52
N THR A 29 37.71 4.45 -23.58
CA THR A 29 38.37 5.74 -23.73
C THR A 29 39.01 6.06 -22.40
N SER A 30 40.25 5.62 -22.23
CA SER A 30 41.22 6.20 -21.30
C SER A 30 41.48 7.65 -21.75
N GLY A 31 40.68 8.58 -21.26
CA GLY A 31 40.73 9.98 -21.64
C GLY A 31 40.29 10.84 -20.47
N ASP A 32 41.28 11.41 -19.81
CA ASP A 32 41.27 12.37 -18.71
C ASP A 32 40.52 13.67 -19.09
N ASN A 33 39.19 13.57 -19.20
CA ASN A 33 38.29 14.71 -19.42
C ASN A 33 36.89 14.40 -18.91
N ARG A 34 36.78 13.83 -17.70
CA ARG A 34 35.54 13.94 -16.92
C ARG A 34 35.41 15.41 -16.55
N GLU A 35 34.70 16.20 -17.35
CA GLU A 35 34.06 17.40 -16.82
C GLU A 35 33.36 16.96 -15.54
N ARG A 36 33.91 17.33 -14.38
CA ARG A 36 33.35 17.00 -13.08
C ARG A 36 32.04 17.75 -13.01
N VAL A 37 30.99 17.11 -13.52
CA VAL A 37 29.62 17.55 -13.33
C VAL A 37 29.50 17.78 -11.83
N ASN A 38 29.20 19.01 -11.43
CA ASN A 38 28.96 19.31 -10.03
C ASN A 38 27.65 18.63 -9.66
N CYS A 39 27.73 17.41 -9.12
CA CYS A 39 26.57 16.58 -8.84
C CYS A 39 25.56 17.31 -7.93
N ALA A 40 26.03 18.19 -7.05
CA ALA A 40 25.17 19.00 -6.18
C ALA A 40 24.24 19.97 -6.94
N LEU A 41 24.57 20.34 -8.18
CA LEU A 41 23.73 21.20 -9.03
C LEU A 41 22.65 20.42 -9.79
N ILE A 42 22.69 19.09 -9.78
CA ILE A 42 21.70 18.26 -10.46
C ILE A 42 20.42 18.23 -9.60
N ARG A 43 19.32 18.65 -10.22
CA ARG A 43 18.00 18.71 -9.58
C ARG A 43 17.37 17.33 -9.37
N ASP A 44 17.47 16.47 -10.38
CA ASP A 44 16.93 15.11 -10.34
C ASP A 44 17.77 14.23 -9.40
N GLY A 45 17.11 13.59 -8.43
CA GLY A 45 17.78 12.83 -7.39
C GLY A 45 18.53 11.62 -7.94
N ILE A 46 17.89 10.84 -8.83
CA ILE A 46 18.48 9.64 -9.43
C ILE A 46 19.70 10.00 -10.25
N GLN A 47 19.62 11.04 -11.10
CA GLN A 47 20.76 11.52 -11.87
C GLN A 47 21.87 12.06 -10.98
N ARG A 48 21.52 12.73 -9.87
CA ARG A 48 22.49 13.22 -8.90
C ARG A 48 23.22 12.07 -8.21
N LEU A 49 22.51 11.03 -7.78
CA LEU A 49 23.12 9.84 -7.19
C LEU A 49 24.01 9.13 -8.21
N ALA A 50 23.52 8.90 -9.42
CA ALA A 50 24.33 8.29 -10.50
C ALA A 50 25.61 9.10 -10.80
N CYS A 51 25.55 10.43 -10.70
CA CYS A 51 26.72 11.30 -10.81
C CYS A 51 27.71 11.10 -9.66
N TYR A 52 27.23 10.99 -8.41
CA TYR A 52 28.09 10.68 -7.26
C TYR A 52 28.68 9.27 -7.37
N ASP A 53 27.90 8.27 -7.75
CA ASP A 53 28.36 6.89 -7.89
C ASP A 53 29.41 6.76 -8.99
N ALA A 54 29.23 7.43 -10.13
CA ALA A 54 30.22 7.47 -11.20
C ALA A 54 31.54 8.16 -10.80
N GLN A 55 31.50 9.07 -9.82
CA GLN A 55 32.67 9.76 -9.30
C GLN A 55 33.39 8.99 -8.19
N ASN A 56 32.67 8.20 -7.39
CA ASN A 56 33.19 7.60 -6.16
C ASN A 56 33.28 6.07 -6.17
N ASP A 57 32.64 5.39 -7.14
CA ASP A 57 32.64 3.92 -7.29
C ASP A 57 32.31 3.19 -5.96
N PRO A 58 31.05 3.31 -5.47
CA PRO A 58 30.69 2.87 -4.12
C PRO A 58 30.81 1.36 -3.91
N GLU A 59 30.62 0.53 -4.95
CA GLU A 59 30.81 -0.92 -4.85
C GLU A 59 32.28 -1.25 -4.56
N ALA A 60 33.21 -0.72 -5.37
CA ALA A 60 34.63 -0.93 -5.14
C ALA A 60 35.09 -0.37 -3.79
N ALA A 61 34.57 0.80 -3.38
CA ALA A 61 34.87 1.39 -2.09
C ALA A 61 34.39 0.49 -0.93
N ARG A 62 33.17 -0.05 -1.02
CA ARG A 62 32.59 -0.93 0.01
C ARG A 62 33.31 -2.27 0.09
N GLU A 63 33.70 -2.87 -1.04
CA GLU A 63 34.48 -4.11 -1.07
C GLU A 63 35.89 -3.95 -0.48
N SER A 64 36.46 -2.75 -0.55
CA SER A 64 37.80 -2.45 -0.04
C SER A 64 37.85 -2.03 1.43
N ALA A 65 36.70 -1.75 2.04
CA ALA A 65 36.58 -1.26 3.41
C ALA A 65 36.60 -2.41 4.43
N ASP A 66 37.10 -2.14 5.64
CA ASP A 66 37.00 -3.06 6.76
C ASP A 66 35.66 -2.91 7.50
N ASP A 67 35.31 -3.91 8.33
CA ASP A 67 34.03 -3.96 9.05
C ASP A 67 33.79 -2.72 9.92
N GLN A 68 34.86 -2.14 10.49
CA GLN A 68 34.75 -0.97 11.36
C GLN A 68 34.43 0.29 10.55
N ALA A 69 35.08 0.48 9.41
CA ALA A 69 34.80 1.59 8.49
C ALA A 69 33.38 1.49 7.91
N LEU A 70 32.92 0.28 7.59
CA LEU A 70 31.54 0.04 7.14
C LEU A 70 30.53 0.42 8.22
N GLN A 71 30.75 -0.03 9.45
CA GLN A 71 29.86 0.29 10.57
C GLN A 71 29.83 1.79 10.86
N GLN A 72 30.98 2.46 10.86
CA GLN A 72 31.06 3.90 11.07
C GLN A 72 30.35 4.67 9.94
N ALA A 73 30.51 4.26 8.68
CA ALA A 73 29.83 4.89 7.56
C ALA A 73 28.30 4.73 7.67
N ASP A 74 27.82 3.55 8.09
CA ASP A 74 26.39 3.30 8.30
C ASP A 74 25.84 4.16 9.47
N GLU A 75 26.61 4.37 10.55
CA GLU A 75 26.26 5.26 11.67
C GLU A 75 26.21 6.75 11.25
N GLU A 76 27.21 7.23 10.53
CA GLU A 76 27.26 8.61 10.03
C GLU A 76 26.14 8.88 9.01
N ALA A 77 25.87 7.94 8.11
CA ALA A 77 24.75 8.04 7.18
C ALA A 77 23.40 8.04 7.91
N ALA A 78 23.27 7.26 8.98
CA ALA A 78 22.06 7.25 9.79
C ALA A 78 21.80 8.62 10.47
N ALA A 79 22.84 9.38 10.83
CA ALA A 79 22.69 10.74 11.35
C ALA A 79 22.15 11.71 10.28
N LEU A 80 22.65 11.63 9.04
CA LEU A 80 22.26 12.51 7.94
C LEU A 80 20.79 12.39 7.49
N VAL A 81 20.13 11.26 7.79
CA VAL A 81 18.73 10.99 7.41
C VAL A 81 17.73 11.52 8.46
N ALA A 82 18.20 11.87 9.65
CA ALA A 82 17.36 12.39 10.71
C ALA A 82 17.44 13.92 10.85
N ASP A 83 16.30 14.54 11.13
CA ASP A 83 16.26 15.94 11.57
C ASP A 83 16.78 15.99 13.03
N ASP A 84 18.10 16.17 13.15
CA ASP A 84 18.97 15.91 14.31
C ASP A 84 18.43 16.45 15.64
N VAL A 85 17.77 17.60 15.66
CA VAL A 85 17.34 18.23 16.91
C VAL A 85 16.22 17.43 17.60
N SER A 86 15.30 16.86 16.81
CA SER A 86 14.17 16.10 17.37
C SER A 86 14.51 14.66 17.70
N ARG A 87 15.50 14.09 17.02
CA ARG A 87 15.93 12.70 17.22
C ARG A 87 16.89 12.57 18.39
N GLU A 88 17.84 13.48 18.58
CA GLU A 88 18.73 13.43 19.75
C GLU A 88 17.97 13.57 21.08
N GLU A 89 16.97 14.45 21.16
CA GLU A 89 16.13 14.58 22.36
C GLU A 89 15.32 13.30 22.63
N ARG A 90 14.70 12.72 21.59
CA ARG A 90 13.87 11.51 21.72
C ARG A 90 14.68 10.22 21.93
N VAL A 91 15.85 10.11 21.33
CA VAL A 91 16.77 8.97 21.51
C VAL A 91 17.44 9.08 22.89
N SER A 92 17.79 10.28 23.35
CA SER A 92 18.30 10.48 24.71
C SER A 92 17.24 10.15 25.77
N GLU A 93 15.96 10.40 25.52
CA GLU A 93 14.87 9.96 26.41
C GLU A 93 14.54 8.46 26.28
N ALA A 94 14.58 7.90 25.07
CA ALA A 94 14.37 6.45 24.83
C ALA A 94 15.51 5.56 25.38
N LEU A 95 16.69 6.14 25.62
CA LEU A 95 17.80 5.47 26.30
C LEU A 95 17.69 5.55 27.83
N GLY A 96 16.62 6.12 28.38
CA GLY A 96 16.32 6.04 29.81
C GLY A 96 15.65 4.72 30.18
N ASP A 97 16.36 3.82 30.87
CA ASP A 97 15.94 2.59 31.57
C ASP A 97 14.96 1.57 30.89
N ASP A 98 14.27 1.91 29.78
CA ASP A 98 13.29 1.09 29.08
C ASP A 98 13.61 0.97 27.58
N PRO A 99 14.03 -0.21 27.08
CA PRO A 99 14.41 -0.41 25.68
C PRO A 99 13.27 -0.26 24.67
N ASP A 100 12.01 -0.15 25.13
CA ASP A 100 10.84 -0.07 24.26
C ASP A 100 10.28 1.36 24.12
N ALA A 101 10.75 2.29 24.95
CA ALA A 101 10.25 3.66 24.98
C ALA A 101 10.51 4.38 23.65
N GLY A 102 9.45 4.96 23.06
CA GLY A 102 9.56 5.81 21.86
C GLY A 102 9.86 5.11 20.53
N VAL A 103 10.06 3.79 20.51
CA VAL A 103 10.42 3.01 19.30
C VAL A 103 9.44 3.27 18.16
N MET A 104 8.13 3.18 18.41
CA MET A 104 7.13 3.38 17.35
C MET A 104 7.02 4.82 16.89
N ALA A 105 7.23 5.78 17.77
CA ALA A 105 7.20 7.17 17.38
C ALA A 105 8.37 7.49 16.44
N ALA A 106 9.56 6.93 16.71
CA ALA A 106 10.70 7.02 15.81
C ALA A 106 10.44 6.31 14.47
N LEU A 107 9.84 5.11 14.47
CA LEU A 107 9.47 4.41 13.24
C LEU A 107 8.48 5.20 12.39
N VAL A 108 7.44 5.79 13.00
CA VAL A 108 6.46 6.62 12.30
C VAL A 108 7.10 7.88 11.75
N ASP A 109 7.97 8.55 12.51
CA ASP A 109 8.66 9.74 12.02
C ASP A 109 9.60 9.42 10.85
N ASN A 110 10.39 8.35 10.96
CA ASN A 110 11.24 7.83 9.88
C ASN A 110 10.42 7.52 8.62
N TYR A 111 9.29 6.83 8.77
CA TYR A 111 8.38 6.54 7.67
C TYR A 111 7.94 7.84 6.99
N LEU A 112 7.39 8.80 7.76
CA LEU A 112 6.92 10.07 7.21
C LEU A 112 8.05 10.85 6.51
N THR A 113 9.26 10.86 7.06
CA THR A 113 10.42 11.54 6.48
C THR A 113 10.90 10.85 5.21
N ALA A 114 10.98 9.52 5.19
CA ALA A 114 11.29 8.73 4.01
C ALA A 114 10.30 8.97 2.87
N GLU A 115 9.00 9.12 3.16
CA GLU A 115 7.99 9.44 2.13
C GLU A 115 8.31 10.75 1.38
N LYS A 116 8.78 11.79 2.08
CA LYS A 116 9.17 13.08 1.48
C LYS A 116 10.45 12.91 0.64
N ALA A 117 11.40 12.12 1.14
CA ALA A 117 12.66 11.84 0.44
C ALA A 117 12.45 11.02 -0.83
N ILE A 118 11.73 9.89 -0.76
CA ILE A 118 11.46 8.99 -1.89
C ILE A 118 10.83 9.76 -3.05
N PHE A 119 9.80 10.56 -2.77
CA PHE A 119 9.15 11.32 -3.83
C PHE A 119 10.06 12.41 -4.40
N SER A 120 10.74 13.18 -3.55
CA SER A 120 11.63 14.24 -4.03
C SER A 120 12.84 13.70 -4.81
N PHE A 121 13.26 12.47 -4.51
CA PHE A 121 14.39 11.80 -5.15
C PHE A 121 14.01 11.10 -6.47
N THR A 122 12.88 10.39 -6.50
CA THR A 122 12.51 9.50 -7.63
C THR A 122 11.32 9.98 -8.47
N GLY A 123 10.49 10.90 -7.95
CA GLY A 123 9.18 11.22 -8.53
C GLY A 123 8.21 10.04 -8.59
N SER A 124 8.49 8.94 -7.89
CA SER A 124 7.73 7.68 -7.96
C SER A 124 6.59 7.61 -6.94
N PHE A 125 5.71 6.64 -7.13
CA PHE A 125 4.65 6.31 -6.18
C PHE A 125 5.22 5.95 -4.80
N VAL A 126 4.61 6.50 -3.76
CA VAL A 126 4.91 6.17 -2.36
C VAL A 126 3.84 5.21 -1.86
N THR A 127 4.19 4.25 -0.99
CA THR A 127 3.21 3.37 -0.37
C THR A 127 2.20 4.15 0.47
N HIS A 128 0.94 3.70 0.51
CA HIS A 128 -0.11 4.39 1.28
C HIS A 128 -0.72 3.54 2.39
N ARG A 129 -1.33 2.41 2.03
CA ARG A 129 -1.75 1.32 2.94
C ARG A 129 -0.88 0.08 2.67
N PRO A 130 -1.02 -1.02 3.44
CA PRO A 130 -0.24 -2.22 3.18
C PRO A 130 -0.44 -2.75 1.74
N ASN A 131 0.65 -3.09 1.06
CA ASN A 131 0.62 -3.78 -0.22
C ASN A 131 0.93 -5.27 0.00
N TYR A 132 0.04 -6.15 -0.45
CA TYR A 132 0.18 -7.59 -0.24
C TYR A 132 -0.52 -8.39 -1.33
N ILE A 133 -0.09 -9.64 -1.48
CA ILE A 133 -0.78 -10.68 -2.24
C ILE A 133 -0.85 -11.95 -1.40
N LEU A 134 -2.07 -12.45 -1.22
CA LEU A 134 -2.41 -13.72 -0.59
C LEU A 134 -2.85 -14.67 -1.72
N PRO A 135 -1.93 -15.43 -2.33
CA PRO A 135 -2.30 -16.37 -3.40
C PRO A 135 -3.17 -17.52 -2.88
N ILE A 136 -3.12 -17.80 -1.58
CA ILE A 136 -3.90 -18.85 -0.93
C ILE A 136 -4.77 -18.17 0.13
N THR A 137 -6.06 -18.00 -0.19
CA THR A 137 -7.09 -17.68 0.79
C THR A 137 -8.23 -18.69 0.69
N TYR A 138 -8.91 -18.91 1.80
CA TYR A 138 -10.11 -19.74 1.88
C TYR A 138 -11.18 -18.96 2.64
N VAL A 139 -12.35 -18.81 2.02
CA VAL A 139 -13.56 -18.25 2.62
C VAL A 139 -14.54 -19.37 2.93
N ASP A 140 -15.10 -19.38 4.15
CA ASP A 140 -15.96 -20.47 4.62
C ASP A 140 -17.27 -20.58 3.81
N ASP A 141 -18.02 -19.48 3.71
CA ASP A 141 -19.26 -19.37 2.94
C ASP A 141 -19.16 -18.18 1.97
N PRO A 142 -18.72 -18.39 0.71
CA PRO A 142 -18.76 -17.35 -0.31
C PRO A 142 -20.19 -16.84 -0.51
N ASN A 143 -20.35 -15.58 -0.93
CA ASN A 143 -21.67 -14.98 -1.15
C ASN A 143 -22.14 -15.14 -2.62
N PRO A 144 -22.89 -16.19 -3.00
CA PRO A 144 -23.33 -16.36 -4.40
C PRO A 144 -24.48 -15.41 -4.79
N ARG A 145 -25.13 -14.76 -3.82
CA ARG A 145 -26.36 -13.98 -4.03
C ARG A 145 -26.28 -12.65 -3.27
N PRO A 146 -25.37 -11.75 -3.66
CA PRO A 146 -25.22 -10.47 -2.99
C PRO A 146 -26.47 -9.61 -3.16
N VAL A 147 -26.96 -9.02 -2.08
CA VAL A 147 -28.19 -8.22 -2.07
C VAL A 147 -27.87 -6.75 -1.82
N SER A 148 -28.64 -5.83 -2.40
CA SER A 148 -28.66 -4.43 -1.96
C SER A 148 -30.08 -3.85 -1.92
N PRO A 149 -30.32 -2.80 -1.10
CA PRO A 149 -31.64 -2.19 -0.96
C PRO A 149 -32.25 -1.71 -2.28
N ARG A 150 -31.44 -1.11 -3.16
CA ARG A 150 -31.93 -0.52 -4.41
C ARG A 150 -32.04 -1.55 -5.55
N LEU A 151 -31.04 -2.41 -5.68
CA LEU A 151 -30.88 -3.30 -6.84
C LEU A 151 -31.44 -4.71 -6.62
N GLY A 152 -31.79 -5.05 -5.38
CA GLY A 152 -32.26 -6.39 -5.03
C GLY A 152 -31.13 -7.41 -5.05
N THR A 153 -31.43 -8.63 -5.49
CA THR A 153 -30.48 -9.76 -5.49
C THR A 153 -29.69 -9.80 -6.79
N GLY A 154 -28.37 -9.71 -6.69
CA GLY A 154 -27.44 -10.06 -7.75
C GLY A 154 -27.10 -11.55 -7.76
N GLY A 155 -26.25 -11.95 -8.70
CA GLY A 155 -25.75 -13.32 -8.78
C GLY A 155 -24.56 -13.43 -9.72
N TYR A 156 -24.03 -14.65 -9.79
CA TYR A 156 -22.96 -15.04 -10.68
C TYR A 156 -23.50 -16.07 -11.68
N ASP A 157 -23.02 -16.02 -12.92
CA ASP A 157 -23.29 -17.02 -13.96
C ASP A 157 -22.42 -18.29 -13.80
N TYR A 158 -21.63 -18.33 -12.73
CA TYR A 158 -20.78 -19.43 -12.32
C TYR A 158 -20.91 -19.72 -10.81
N GLY A 159 -20.46 -20.90 -10.39
CA GLY A 159 -20.40 -21.26 -8.96
C GLY A 159 -19.17 -20.64 -8.30
N LEU A 160 -19.34 -20.03 -7.11
CA LEU A 160 -18.19 -19.54 -6.36
C LEU A 160 -17.48 -20.70 -5.65
N GLU A 161 -16.16 -20.74 -5.78
CA GLU A 161 -15.28 -21.60 -4.98
C GLU A 161 -14.86 -20.86 -3.70
N GLN A 162 -14.47 -21.65 -2.70
CA GLN A 162 -14.01 -21.15 -1.39
C GLN A 162 -12.59 -20.59 -1.49
N GLU A 163 -11.80 -21.09 -2.43
CA GLU A 163 -10.42 -20.68 -2.65
C GLU A 163 -10.33 -19.46 -3.59
N GLU A 164 -9.70 -18.40 -3.10
CA GLU A 164 -9.41 -17.20 -3.90
C GLU A 164 -7.99 -16.73 -3.66
N ALA A 165 -7.42 -16.05 -4.66
CA ALA A 165 -6.34 -15.11 -4.41
C ALA A 165 -6.94 -13.76 -3.97
N LYS A 166 -6.36 -13.16 -2.93
CA LYS A 166 -6.70 -11.80 -2.47
C LYS A 166 -5.46 -10.93 -2.55
N TYR A 167 -5.58 -9.72 -3.07
CA TYR A 167 -4.47 -8.76 -3.01
C TYR A 167 -4.96 -7.34 -2.78
N GLN A 168 -4.05 -6.52 -2.23
CA GLN A 168 -4.24 -5.09 -2.09
C GLN A 168 -3.04 -4.36 -2.68
N ILE A 169 -3.32 -3.37 -3.52
CA ILE A 169 -2.35 -2.40 -4.01
C ILE A 169 -2.76 -1.04 -3.48
N SER A 170 -1.82 -0.31 -2.89
CA SER A 170 -2.08 0.98 -2.29
C SER A 170 -0.88 1.91 -2.39
N PHE A 171 -1.09 3.03 -3.07
CA PHE A 171 -0.07 4.05 -3.27
C PHE A 171 -0.64 5.46 -3.12
N LYS A 172 0.25 6.43 -3.00
CA LYS A 172 -0.07 7.85 -2.98
C LYS A 172 1.02 8.67 -3.64
N ILE A 173 0.63 9.86 -4.07
CA ILE A 173 1.51 10.90 -4.61
C ILE A 173 1.20 12.22 -3.92
N PRO A 174 2.22 13.01 -3.55
CA PRO A 174 1.99 14.36 -3.08
C PRO A 174 1.61 15.23 -4.28
N LEU A 175 0.61 16.07 -4.06
CA LEU A 175 0.11 17.06 -4.98
C LEU A 175 0.56 18.45 -4.50
N LEU A 176 0.71 19.38 -5.44
CA LEU A 176 0.95 20.79 -5.14
C LEU A 176 2.15 21.02 -4.19
N THR A 177 3.20 20.21 -4.34
CA THR A 177 4.42 20.28 -3.52
C THR A 177 5.04 21.68 -3.59
N GLY A 178 5.36 22.28 -2.44
CA GLY A 178 5.98 23.60 -2.34
C GLY A 178 5.01 24.78 -2.22
N ILE A 179 3.68 24.55 -2.23
CA ILE A 179 2.67 25.59 -1.99
C ILE A 179 2.33 25.73 -0.49
N PHE A 180 2.36 24.62 0.24
CA PHE A 180 2.04 24.57 1.66
C PHE A 180 3.29 24.62 2.53
N ASP A 181 3.10 24.80 3.84
CA ASP A 181 4.19 24.65 4.83
C ASP A 181 4.79 23.23 4.79
N ASP A 182 6.01 23.07 5.32
CA ASP A 182 6.73 21.79 5.28
C ASP A 182 6.08 20.65 6.07
N ARG A 183 5.12 20.94 6.95
CA ARG A 183 4.39 19.97 7.78
C ARG A 183 3.07 19.53 7.12
N THR A 184 2.58 20.28 6.14
CA THR A 184 1.35 20.01 5.41
C THR A 184 1.64 19.47 4.03
N THR A 185 0.97 18.39 3.64
CA THR A 185 1.05 17.88 2.26
C THR A 185 -0.34 17.50 1.78
N PHE A 186 -0.67 17.95 0.57
CA PHE A 186 -1.87 17.51 -0.13
C PHE A 186 -1.53 16.23 -0.90
N TRP A 187 -2.37 15.21 -0.81
CA TRP A 187 -2.11 13.89 -1.38
C TRP A 187 -3.24 13.46 -2.29
N PHE A 188 -2.88 12.75 -3.36
CA PHE A 188 -3.77 11.80 -4.01
C PHE A 188 -3.37 10.40 -3.54
N GLY A 189 -4.34 9.63 -3.08
CA GLY A 189 -4.20 8.23 -2.70
C GLY A 189 -5.06 7.34 -3.58
N TYR A 190 -4.60 6.12 -3.79
CA TYR A 190 -5.36 5.07 -4.46
C TYR A 190 -5.13 3.75 -3.76
N THR A 191 -6.21 3.09 -3.36
CA THR A 191 -6.20 1.71 -2.86
C THR A 191 -7.10 0.85 -3.73
N GLN A 192 -6.63 -0.33 -4.10
CA GLN A 192 -7.42 -1.33 -4.79
C GLN A 192 -7.32 -2.65 -4.03
N GLN A 193 -8.46 -3.28 -3.77
CA GLN A 193 -8.52 -4.63 -3.21
C GLN A 193 -9.26 -5.55 -4.19
N SER A 194 -8.68 -6.69 -4.52
CA SER A 194 -9.26 -7.62 -5.50
C SER A 194 -9.35 -9.04 -4.94
N TYR A 195 -10.43 -9.73 -5.35
CA TYR A 195 -10.76 -11.11 -5.01
C TYR A 195 -10.88 -11.91 -6.29
N TRP A 196 -9.96 -12.85 -6.48
CA TRP A 196 -9.79 -13.57 -7.72
C TRP A 196 -10.02 -15.06 -7.50
N GLN A 197 -10.99 -15.63 -8.22
CA GLN A 197 -11.28 -17.06 -8.24
C GLN A 197 -10.23 -17.81 -9.08
N VAL A 198 -8.94 -17.61 -8.79
CA VAL A 198 -7.81 -18.12 -9.58
C VAL A 198 -7.84 -19.64 -9.75
N TYR A 199 -8.42 -20.35 -8.79
CA TYR A 199 -8.53 -21.80 -8.78
C TYR A 199 -9.78 -22.33 -9.49
N ASN A 200 -10.78 -21.47 -9.73
CA ASN A 200 -11.98 -21.82 -10.48
C ASN A 200 -11.70 -21.84 -11.99
N THR A 201 -10.91 -22.84 -12.39
CA THR A 201 -10.50 -23.06 -13.78
C THR A 201 -11.65 -23.51 -14.68
N LYS A 202 -12.74 -24.05 -14.10
CA LYS A 202 -13.94 -24.43 -14.85
C LYS A 202 -14.67 -23.23 -15.41
N ASP A 203 -14.65 -22.12 -14.68
CA ASP A 203 -15.31 -20.86 -15.06
C ASP A 203 -14.31 -19.79 -15.54
N SER A 204 -13.12 -20.22 -16.00
CA SER A 204 -12.05 -19.36 -16.55
C SER A 204 -11.44 -18.37 -15.55
N ALA A 205 -11.37 -18.75 -14.27
CA ALA A 205 -10.72 -18.01 -13.20
C ALA A 205 -11.14 -16.52 -13.11
N PRO A 206 -12.43 -16.22 -12.92
CA PRO A 206 -12.95 -14.86 -12.96
C PRO A 206 -12.55 -14.06 -11.71
N PHE A 207 -12.40 -12.74 -11.86
CA PHE A 207 -12.40 -11.84 -10.70
C PHE A 207 -13.82 -11.77 -10.14
N ARG A 208 -14.00 -12.19 -8.89
CA ARG A 208 -15.30 -12.13 -8.20
C ARG A 208 -15.65 -10.69 -7.84
N GLU A 209 -14.66 -9.94 -7.36
CA GLU A 209 -14.85 -8.57 -6.88
C GLU A 209 -13.53 -7.78 -6.98
N THR A 210 -13.65 -6.48 -7.23
CA THR A 210 -12.55 -5.52 -7.05
C THR A 210 -13.13 -4.24 -6.50
N ASN A 211 -12.52 -3.67 -5.46
CA ASN A 211 -12.89 -2.37 -4.91
C ASN A 211 -11.81 -1.36 -5.25
N TYR A 212 -12.23 -0.28 -5.89
CA TYR A 212 -11.43 0.88 -6.27
C TYR A 212 -11.70 2.00 -5.26
N GLU A 213 -10.66 2.47 -4.59
CA GLU A 213 -10.76 3.46 -3.51
C GLU A 213 -9.77 4.62 -3.72
N PRO A 214 -10.06 5.55 -4.66
CA PRO A 214 -9.32 6.80 -4.77
C PRO A 214 -9.69 7.79 -3.67
N GLU A 215 -8.71 8.59 -3.24
CA GLU A 215 -8.91 9.66 -2.27
C GLU A 215 -8.00 10.87 -2.54
N ILE A 216 -8.46 12.03 -2.07
CA ILE A 216 -7.65 13.25 -1.99
C ILE A 216 -7.72 13.77 -0.56
N PHE A 217 -6.58 14.07 0.04
CA PHE A 217 -6.55 14.45 1.44
C PHE A 217 -5.38 15.37 1.78
N PHE A 218 -5.61 16.24 2.75
CA PHE A 218 -4.52 16.96 3.41
C PHE A 218 -4.05 16.14 4.59
N ARG A 219 -2.74 16.01 4.74
CA ARG A 219 -2.11 15.47 5.95
C ARG A 219 -1.22 16.54 6.57
N HIS A 220 -1.41 16.77 7.86
CA HIS A 220 -0.63 17.72 8.66
C HIS A 220 0.13 16.95 9.75
N ARG A 221 1.45 17.13 9.81
CA ARG A 221 2.29 16.56 10.86
C ARG A 221 2.16 17.39 12.13
N LEU A 222 1.84 16.73 13.24
CA LEU A 222 1.66 17.37 14.55
C LEU A 222 2.88 17.16 15.44
N ASN A 223 3.33 15.91 15.59
CA ASN A 223 4.35 15.49 16.55
C ASN A 223 4.06 16.04 17.96
N TRP A 224 2.82 15.90 18.43
CA TRP A 224 2.41 16.34 19.76
C TRP A 224 2.55 15.20 20.75
N ASP A 225 3.27 15.42 21.85
CA ASP A 225 3.32 14.46 22.95
C ASP A 225 2.09 14.64 23.84
N ILE A 226 1.28 13.59 23.90
CA ILE A 226 0.00 13.55 24.61
C ILE A 226 0.04 12.37 25.57
N GLY A 227 0.21 12.67 26.87
CA GLY A 227 0.38 11.64 27.88
C GLY A 227 1.64 10.81 27.62
N PRO A 228 1.56 9.47 27.62
CA PRO A 228 2.73 8.62 27.45
C PRO A 228 3.17 8.40 25.99
N GLY A 229 2.47 8.97 25.01
CA GLY A 229 2.70 8.70 23.59
C GLY A 229 2.59 9.94 22.72
N THR A 230 2.84 9.76 21.42
CA THR A 230 2.90 10.87 20.44
C THR A 230 1.78 10.76 19.42
N LEU A 231 1.05 11.85 19.21
CA LEU A 231 0.15 12.04 18.07
C LEU A 231 0.95 12.58 16.88
N SER A 232 1.29 11.70 15.92
CA SER A 232 2.24 12.02 14.85
C SER A 232 1.62 12.89 13.76
N ALA A 233 0.44 12.52 13.26
CA ALA A 233 -0.20 13.23 12.15
C ALA A 233 -1.72 13.09 12.17
N VAL A 234 -2.39 14.07 11.56
CA VAL A 234 -3.81 14.04 11.25
C VAL A 234 -4.03 14.23 9.76
N SER A 235 -5.08 13.61 9.23
CA SER A 235 -5.51 13.80 7.85
C SER A 235 -7.00 14.09 7.75
N LEU A 236 -7.39 14.86 6.74
CA LEU A 236 -8.77 15.10 6.37
C LEU A 236 -8.88 15.10 4.84
N GLY A 237 -9.85 14.36 4.31
CA GLY A 237 -9.97 14.19 2.88
C GLY A 237 -11.35 13.78 2.39
N PHE A 238 -11.45 13.69 1.07
CA PHE A 238 -12.55 13.08 0.36
C PHE A 238 -12.10 11.72 -0.17
N ASN A 239 -12.98 10.74 -0.05
CA ASN A 239 -12.75 9.37 -0.47
C ASN A 239 -13.97 8.87 -1.25
N HIS A 240 -13.71 8.27 -2.40
CA HIS A 240 -14.70 7.51 -3.16
C HIS A 240 -14.32 6.04 -3.09
N GLN A 241 -15.30 5.15 -2.91
CA GLN A 241 -15.07 3.73 -3.03
C GLN A 241 -16.20 3.10 -3.86
N SER A 242 -15.85 2.34 -4.89
CA SER A 242 -16.80 1.60 -5.71
C SER A 242 -16.21 0.28 -6.16
N ASN A 243 -17.06 -0.64 -6.60
CA ASN A 243 -16.60 -1.92 -7.15
C ASN A 243 -16.50 -1.98 -8.68
N GLY A 244 -16.89 -0.90 -9.36
CA GLY A 244 -16.84 -0.80 -10.82
C GLY A 244 -17.72 -1.82 -11.56
N GLN A 245 -18.68 -2.45 -10.88
CA GLN A 245 -19.61 -3.42 -11.46
C GLN A 245 -20.85 -2.71 -12.02
N SER A 246 -21.50 -3.33 -13.00
CA SER A 246 -22.84 -2.92 -13.44
C SER A 246 -23.92 -3.42 -12.47
N GLU A 247 -25.12 -2.86 -12.59
CA GLU A 247 -26.31 -3.40 -11.92
C GLU A 247 -26.54 -4.88 -12.30
N PRO A 248 -27.04 -5.73 -11.38
CA PRO A 248 -27.42 -5.46 -9.99
C PRO A 248 -26.26 -5.57 -8.96
N ARG A 249 -25.02 -5.77 -9.40
CA ARG A 249 -23.85 -5.95 -8.53
C ARG A 249 -23.11 -4.64 -8.19
N SER A 250 -23.52 -3.52 -8.76
CA SER A 250 -22.97 -2.19 -8.46
C SER A 250 -23.03 -1.89 -6.97
N ARG A 251 -21.91 -1.43 -6.41
CA ARG A 251 -21.79 -0.92 -5.04
C ARG A 251 -20.90 0.30 -5.05
N SER A 252 -21.30 1.35 -4.34
CA SER A 252 -20.50 2.56 -4.18
C SER A 252 -20.92 3.40 -2.98
N TRP A 253 -20.02 4.27 -2.55
CA TRP A 253 -20.30 5.32 -1.57
C TRP A 253 -19.20 6.38 -1.61
N ASN A 254 -19.56 7.58 -1.18
CA ASN A 254 -18.66 8.72 -1.05
C ASN A 254 -18.55 9.16 0.41
N ARG A 255 -17.36 9.57 0.84
CA ARG A 255 -17.05 9.85 2.24
C ARG A 255 -16.16 11.08 2.40
N ILE A 256 -16.41 11.84 3.46
CA ILE A 256 -15.38 12.67 4.08
C ILE A 256 -14.68 11.81 5.12
N THR A 257 -13.37 11.65 5.02
CA THR A 257 -12.57 10.77 5.87
C THR A 257 -11.61 11.59 6.70
N GLY A 258 -11.43 11.17 7.96
CA GLY A 258 -10.35 11.63 8.82
C GLY A 258 -9.36 10.50 9.07
N ALA A 259 -8.15 10.84 9.51
CA ALA A 259 -7.21 9.89 10.07
C ALA A 259 -6.42 10.53 11.20
N ALA A 260 -6.11 9.76 12.24
CA ALA A 260 -5.16 10.15 13.29
C ALA A 260 -4.33 8.93 13.70
N ALA A 261 -3.03 9.15 13.94
CA ALA A 261 -2.06 8.12 14.30
C ALA A 261 -1.38 8.48 15.63
N TYR A 262 -1.54 7.61 16.63
CA TYR A 262 -0.98 7.76 17.97
C TYR A 262 -0.04 6.59 18.28
N SER A 263 1.21 6.90 18.60
CA SER A 263 2.26 5.92 18.88
C SER A 263 2.57 5.90 20.38
N TYR A 264 2.72 4.71 20.94
CA TYR A 264 3.07 4.49 22.34
C TYR A 264 3.93 3.23 22.46
N ASP A 265 5.16 3.36 22.95
CA ASP A 265 6.18 2.29 23.00
C ASP A 265 6.28 1.51 21.68
N ARG A 266 5.84 0.23 21.68
CA ARG A 266 5.76 -0.68 20.52
C ARG A 266 4.41 -0.70 19.80
N TRP A 267 3.47 0.15 20.21
CA TRP A 267 2.14 0.26 19.63
C TRP A 267 1.98 1.47 18.71
N LEU A 268 1.24 1.27 17.63
CA LEU A 268 0.63 2.33 16.82
C LEU A 268 -0.88 2.09 16.79
N PHE A 269 -1.62 3.08 17.27
CA PHE A 269 -3.07 3.14 17.19
C PHE A 269 -3.48 4.12 16.10
N MET A 270 -4.39 3.71 15.21
CA MET A 270 -4.95 4.60 14.21
C MET A 270 -6.46 4.57 14.25
N VAL A 271 -7.07 5.75 14.11
CA VAL A 271 -8.52 5.88 13.92
C VAL A 271 -8.78 6.56 12.59
N HIS A 272 -9.70 6.00 11.81
CA HIS A 272 -10.13 6.54 10.53
C HIS A 272 -11.64 6.77 10.59
N PRO A 273 -12.12 7.88 11.17
CA PRO A 273 -13.54 8.21 11.15
C PRO A 273 -13.96 8.61 9.72
N TRP A 274 -15.23 8.41 9.40
CA TRP A 274 -15.81 8.92 8.17
C TRP A 274 -17.23 9.43 8.36
N TYR A 275 -17.57 10.41 7.54
CA TYR A 275 -18.93 10.85 7.30
C TYR A 275 -19.32 10.44 5.88
N ARG A 276 -20.32 9.56 5.77
CA ARG A 276 -20.87 9.18 4.47
C ARG A 276 -21.67 10.35 3.89
N LEU A 277 -21.36 10.70 2.65
CA LEU A 277 -22.13 11.70 1.91
C LEU A 277 -23.44 11.07 1.44
N PRO A 278 -24.59 11.71 1.68
CA PRO A 278 -25.88 11.19 1.26
C PRO A 278 -26.01 11.21 -0.26
N GLU A 279 -26.60 10.16 -0.81
CA GLU A 279 -26.89 10.00 -2.24
C GLU A 279 -28.42 9.97 -2.45
N SER A 280 -28.88 10.20 -3.67
CA SER A 280 -30.32 10.15 -3.97
C SER A 280 -30.82 8.70 -3.85
N SER A 281 -32.08 8.48 -3.44
CA SER A 281 -32.61 7.12 -3.30
C SER A 281 -32.58 6.29 -4.59
N ASN A 282 -32.55 6.97 -5.74
CA ASN A 282 -32.53 6.33 -7.05
C ASN A 282 -31.12 5.93 -7.50
N ASP A 283 -30.08 6.47 -6.84
CA ASP A 283 -28.67 6.24 -7.14
C ASP A 283 -27.94 5.51 -6.00
N ASP A 284 -28.54 5.45 -4.80
CA ASP A 284 -27.93 4.85 -3.63
C ASP A 284 -28.09 3.32 -3.59
N ASP A 285 -27.12 2.62 -4.18
CA ASP A 285 -27.08 1.16 -4.26
C ASP A 285 -27.17 0.45 -2.91
N ASN A 286 -26.47 0.97 -1.91
CA ASN A 286 -26.21 0.34 -0.63
C ASN A 286 -26.48 1.32 0.51
N SER A 287 -27.71 1.85 0.54
CA SER A 287 -28.17 2.88 1.48
C SER A 287 -28.06 2.48 2.95
N ASP A 288 -27.96 1.20 3.25
CA ASP A 288 -27.84 0.64 4.59
C ASP A 288 -26.40 0.27 4.98
N ILE A 289 -25.37 0.64 4.20
CA ILE A 289 -23.96 0.28 4.43
C ILE A 289 -23.44 0.66 5.83
N GLU A 290 -23.85 1.81 6.37
CA GLU A 290 -23.46 2.25 7.72
C GLU A 290 -24.06 1.37 8.83
N LYS A 291 -25.12 0.59 8.54
CA LYS A 291 -25.63 -0.40 9.49
C LYS A 291 -24.67 -1.57 9.68
N TYR A 292 -23.67 -1.73 8.82
CA TYR A 292 -22.68 -2.80 8.88
C TYR A 292 -21.30 -2.27 9.24
N LEU A 293 -20.83 -1.22 8.55
CA LEU A 293 -19.48 -0.70 8.71
C LEU A 293 -19.35 0.38 9.78
N GLY A 294 -20.44 1.02 10.18
CA GLY A 294 -20.41 2.14 11.11
C GLY A 294 -19.81 3.40 10.51
N HIS A 295 -19.12 4.16 11.37
CA HIS A 295 -18.64 5.52 11.09
C HIS A 295 -17.12 5.67 11.26
N GLY A 296 -16.41 4.55 11.38
CA GLY A 296 -14.96 4.59 11.51
C GLY A 296 -14.35 3.19 11.57
N SER A 297 -13.04 3.14 11.31
CA SER A 297 -12.22 1.95 11.55
C SER A 297 -11.13 2.27 12.57
N TYR A 298 -10.84 1.29 13.41
CA TYR A 298 -9.85 1.38 14.47
C TYR A 298 -8.76 0.35 14.20
N HIS A 299 -7.51 0.77 14.28
CA HIS A 299 -6.38 -0.08 14.00
C HIS A 299 -5.43 -0.08 15.19
N ALA A 300 -4.89 -1.25 15.51
CA ALA A 300 -3.80 -1.42 16.45
C ALA A 300 -2.69 -2.22 15.77
N VAL A 301 -1.49 -1.66 15.74
CA VAL A 301 -0.30 -2.27 15.17
C VAL A 301 0.70 -2.44 16.30
N TYR A 302 1.22 -3.66 16.47
CA TYR A 302 2.21 -3.96 17.50
C TYR A 302 3.49 -4.47 16.88
N LYS A 303 4.60 -3.79 17.20
CA LYS A 303 5.93 -4.11 16.71
C LYS A 303 6.63 -5.09 17.64
N LEU A 304 6.39 -6.38 17.42
CA LEU A 304 6.96 -7.45 18.23
C LEU A 304 8.49 -7.42 18.22
N THR A 305 9.09 -7.21 17.04
CA THR A 305 10.52 -7.02 16.80
C THR A 305 10.70 -6.11 15.58
N GLU A 306 11.92 -5.75 15.21
CA GLU A 306 12.19 -4.89 14.04
C GLU A 306 11.62 -5.43 12.71
N ASP A 307 11.49 -6.75 12.56
CA ASP A 307 11.03 -7.38 11.32
C ASP A 307 9.64 -8.04 11.43
N ARG A 308 9.12 -8.27 12.64
CA ARG A 308 7.79 -8.87 12.89
C ARG A 308 6.77 -7.87 13.42
N THR A 309 5.58 -7.87 12.83
CA THR A 309 4.49 -6.95 13.18
C THR A 309 3.15 -7.68 13.23
N PHE A 310 2.39 -7.46 14.30
CA PHE A 310 0.96 -7.77 14.35
C PHE A 310 0.14 -6.53 13.97
N SER A 311 -0.97 -6.74 13.26
CA SER A 311 -1.95 -5.70 12.96
C SER A 311 -3.35 -6.20 13.25
N LEU A 312 -4.17 -5.32 13.81
CA LEU A 312 -5.59 -5.56 14.06
C LEU A 312 -6.37 -4.37 13.49
N LYS A 313 -7.40 -4.64 12.70
CA LYS A 313 -8.40 -3.66 12.27
C LYS A 313 -9.76 -4.09 12.81
N LEU A 314 -10.46 -3.14 13.42
CA LEU A 314 -11.80 -3.29 13.97
C LEU A 314 -12.75 -2.34 13.24
N LEU A 315 -13.90 -2.88 12.84
CA LEU A 315 -15.07 -2.13 12.39
C LEU A 315 -16.20 -2.42 13.37
N ASN A 316 -16.94 -1.39 13.77
CA ASN A 316 -18.12 -1.57 14.59
C ASN A 316 -19.20 -0.54 14.20
N ASN A 317 -20.43 -0.99 14.05
CA ASN A 317 -21.53 -0.12 13.65
C ASN A 317 -22.07 0.79 14.77
N MET A 318 -21.67 0.54 16.03
CA MET A 318 -22.06 1.26 17.25
C MET A 318 -23.58 1.42 17.41
N ARG A 319 -24.35 0.41 16.99
CA ARG A 319 -25.82 0.37 17.06
C ARG A 319 -26.30 -0.68 18.05
N SER A 320 -27.57 -0.58 18.45
CA SER A 320 -28.23 -1.58 19.32
C SER A 320 -28.21 -2.98 18.71
N THR A 321 -28.47 -3.09 17.41
CA THR A 321 -28.14 -4.29 16.62
C THR A 321 -26.67 -4.22 16.23
N ASN A 322 -25.81 -4.70 17.13
CA ASN A 322 -24.37 -4.57 16.99
C ASN A 322 -23.82 -5.46 15.87
N ARG A 323 -22.97 -4.88 15.02
CA ARG A 323 -22.20 -5.61 13.99
C ARG A 323 -20.74 -5.21 14.12
N THR A 324 -19.89 -6.21 14.16
CA THR A 324 -18.45 -6.07 14.34
C THR A 324 -17.71 -6.88 13.29
N SER A 325 -16.63 -6.31 12.76
CA SER A 325 -15.70 -7.02 11.90
C SER A 325 -14.28 -6.86 12.42
N VAL A 326 -13.50 -7.91 12.33
CA VAL A 326 -12.11 -7.95 12.74
C VAL A 326 -11.25 -8.46 11.59
N GLU A 327 -10.14 -7.79 11.34
CA GLU A 327 -9.06 -8.28 10.49
C GLU A 327 -7.78 -8.34 11.31
N PHE A 328 -7.23 -9.53 11.47
CA PHE A 328 -5.93 -9.77 12.09
C PHE A 328 -4.90 -10.04 11.00
N GLY A 329 -3.72 -9.47 11.16
CA GLY A 329 -2.58 -9.67 10.29
C GLY A 329 -1.30 -9.95 11.08
N TYR A 330 -0.46 -10.81 10.54
CA TYR A 330 0.88 -11.08 11.07
C TYR A 330 1.88 -11.08 9.92
N SER A 331 2.85 -10.18 9.99
CA SER A 331 3.97 -10.11 9.05
C SER A 331 5.28 -10.52 9.71
N PHE A 332 6.11 -11.25 8.98
CA PHE A 332 7.40 -11.80 9.44
C PHE A 332 8.45 -11.73 8.32
N PRO A 333 9.75 -11.74 8.64
CA PRO A 333 10.81 -11.65 7.61
C PRO A 333 10.73 -12.78 6.58
N MET A 334 10.88 -12.44 5.30
CA MET A 334 10.99 -13.39 4.19
C MET A 334 12.00 -12.87 3.16
N GLY A 335 13.28 -13.14 3.40
CA GLY A 335 14.37 -12.50 2.66
C GLY A 335 14.51 -11.03 3.03
N ASP A 336 15.24 -10.27 2.19
CA ASP A 336 15.65 -8.91 2.53
C ASP A 336 14.57 -7.87 2.22
N THR A 337 13.73 -8.12 1.22
CA THR A 337 12.78 -7.12 0.68
C THR A 337 11.31 -7.45 0.92
N LEU A 338 10.98 -8.73 1.09
CA LEU A 338 9.60 -9.19 1.24
C LEU A 338 9.33 -9.65 2.67
N LYS A 339 8.07 -9.57 3.06
CA LYS A 339 7.58 -10.13 4.32
C LYS A 339 6.64 -11.29 4.00
N GLY A 340 6.78 -12.38 4.74
CA GLY A 340 5.70 -13.37 4.81
C GLY A 340 4.51 -12.75 5.53
N PHE A 341 3.30 -13.05 5.08
CA PHE A 341 2.09 -12.44 5.61
C PHE A 341 0.97 -13.46 5.80
N PHE A 342 0.40 -13.45 7.00
CA PHE A 342 -0.83 -14.16 7.35
C PHE A 342 -1.93 -13.14 7.62
N GLN A 343 -3.15 -13.43 7.16
CA GLN A 343 -4.33 -12.62 7.44
C GLN A 343 -5.51 -13.52 7.83
N TYR A 344 -6.28 -13.08 8.83
CA TYR A 344 -7.56 -13.64 9.20
C TYR A 344 -8.60 -12.52 9.24
N TYR A 345 -9.73 -12.70 8.59
CA TYR A 345 -10.85 -11.78 8.57
C TYR A 345 -12.10 -12.47 9.06
N ASN A 346 -12.86 -11.80 9.93
CA ASN A 346 -14.18 -12.27 10.35
C ASN A 346 -15.13 -11.07 10.57
N GLY A 347 -16.19 -10.97 9.76
CA GLY A 347 -17.23 -9.97 9.92
C GLY A 347 -17.85 -9.49 8.61
N TYR A 348 -18.39 -8.27 8.63
CA TYR A 348 -19.06 -7.62 7.50
C TYR A 348 -18.17 -6.63 6.77
N GLY A 349 -18.32 -6.54 5.44
CA GLY A 349 -17.60 -5.60 4.60
C GLY A 349 -16.13 -5.87 4.49
N GLU A 350 -15.80 -7.13 4.21
CA GLU A 350 -14.49 -7.49 3.68
C GLU A 350 -14.27 -6.80 2.33
N SER A 351 -15.32 -6.80 1.51
CA SER A 351 -15.43 -6.16 0.21
C SER A 351 -16.75 -5.36 0.12
N LEU A 352 -16.91 -4.51 -0.89
CA LEU A 352 -18.18 -3.79 -1.10
C LEU A 352 -19.33 -4.73 -1.49
N ILE A 353 -19.10 -5.74 -2.31
CA ILE A 353 -20.17 -6.70 -2.66
C ILE A 353 -20.65 -7.50 -1.44
N ASP A 354 -19.76 -7.71 -0.45
CA ASP A 354 -20.02 -8.42 0.80
C ASP A 354 -20.25 -7.48 2.00
N TYR A 355 -20.59 -6.20 1.77
CA TYR A 355 -20.76 -5.22 2.86
C TYR A 355 -21.80 -5.64 3.90
N ASN A 356 -22.81 -6.39 3.47
CA ASN A 356 -23.92 -6.87 4.28
C ASN A 356 -23.92 -8.39 4.52
N GLU A 357 -22.85 -9.08 4.12
CA GLU A 357 -22.67 -10.52 4.34
C GLU A 357 -21.55 -10.76 5.36
N ARG A 358 -21.69 -11.78 6.21
CA ARG A 358 -20.67 -12.08 7.22
C ARG A 358 -19.67 -13.08 6.62
N ILE A 359 -18.48 -12.59 6.33
CA ILE A 359 -17.39 -13.36 5.76
C ILE A 359 -16.41 -13.80 6.85
N GLU A 360 -16.00 -15.06 6.78
CA GLU A 360 -14.86 -15.60 7.50
C GLU A 360 -13.83 -16.10 6.50
N ARG A 361 -12.61 -15.52 6.53
CA ARG A 361 -11.54 -15.82 5.59
C ARG A 361 -10.21 -15.92 6.29
N PHE A 362 -9.40 -16.90 5.92
CA PHE A 362 -7.98 -16.93 6.25
C PHE A 362 -7.14 -16.90 4.98
N GLY A 363 -5.92 -16.38 5.07
CA GLY A 363 -5.03 -16.28 3.93
C GLY A 363 -3.56 -16.20 4.31
N VAL A 364 -2.71 -16.71 3.42
CA VAL A 364 -1.25 -16.67 3.54
C VAL A 364 -0.65 -16.19 2.22
N GLY A 365 0.39 -15.37 2.32
CA GLY A 365 1.12 -14.87 1.16
C GLY A 365 2.30 -14.00 1.53
N ILE A 366 2.51 -12.97 0.73
CA ILE A 366 3.62 -12.02 0.87
C ILE A 366 3.11 -10.59 0.94
N MET A 367 3.88 -9.76 1.62
CA MET A 367 3.64 -8.34 1.82
C MET A 367 4.90 -7.55 1.46
N LEU A 368 4.70 -6.43 0.76
CA LEU A 368 5.77 -5.50 0.42
C LEU A 368 6.01 -4.50 1.55
N ASN A 369 4.94 -3.90 2.07
CA ASN A 369 4.99 -2.97 3.20
C ASN A 369 3.81 -3.20 4.14
N ASN A 370 4.02 -2.92 5.43
CA ASN A 370 2.94 -2.88 6.41
C ASN A 370 2.48 -1.42 6.61
N TRP A 371 1.90 -1.09 7.78
CA TRP A 371 1.44 0.26 8.11
C TRP A 371 2.57 1.24 8.49
N LEU A 372 3.83 0.77 8.50
CA LEU A 372 5.06 1.49 8.86
C LEU A 372 6.15 1.26 7.83
#